data_AF-A0A6I4M2U8-F1
#
_entry.id   AF-A0A6I4M2U8-F1
#
_cell.length_a   1.000
_cell.length_b   1.000
_cell.length_c   1.000
_cell.angle_alpha   90.00
_cell.angle_beta   90.00
_cell.angle_gamma   90.00
#
_symmetry.space_group_name_H-M   'P 1'
#
loop_
_entity.id
_entity.type
_entity.pdbx_description
1 polymer ?
#
loop_
_entity_poly.entity_id
_entity_poly.type
_entity_poly.pdbx_seq_one_letter_code
_entity_poly.pdbx_strand_id
1 'polypeptide(L)'
;MITLKLPDAELAGDLAIPDDPAGMVVFAHGSGSSRHSPRNRAVAQGLNAAGIGTLLLDLLTEQEDQVDRVTAALRFDIELLTMRLVGTVDALAEGLEAAPHTAGLRIGLFGASTGAAAALAAAAARPGVGAVVSRGGRPDLAGPSLPRVRVPVLLIVGGADPEVLRLNEQAERHLEAAELHVVSGATHLFEEPGALEEVTTQAADWFNRHLDHGT
;
A
#
# COMPACT_ATOMS: atom_id res chain seq x y z
N MET A 1 -11.89 6.79 12.25
CA MET A 1 -11.41 7.91 11.41
C MET A 1 -10.45 8.74 12.24
N ILE A 2 -9.33 9.13 11.66
CA ILE A 2 -8.29 9.98 12.24
C ILE A 2 -7.92 11.08 11.23
N THR A 3 -7.24 12.11 11.72
CA THR A 3 -6.56 13.11 10.88
C THR A 3 -5.07 13.00 11.15
N LEU A 4 -4.30 12.68 10.13
CA LEU A 4 -2.85 12.61 10.18
C LEU A 4 -2.25 13.96 9.77
N LYS A 5 -1.47 14.57 10.66
CA LYS A 5 -0.80 15.84 10.39
C LYS A 5 0.61 15.59 9.91
N LEU A 6 0.86 15.91 8.65
CA LEU A 6 2.19 15.95 8.03
C LEU A 6 2.65 17.42 7.91
N PRO A 7 3.96 17.68 7.70
CA PRO A 7 4.46 19.04 7.57
C PRO A 7 3.77 19.89 6.50
N ASP A 8 3.25 19.24 5.45
CA ASP A 8 2.68 19.86 4.26
C ASP A 8 1.18 19.53 4.05
N ALA A 9 0.52 18.77 4.93
CA ALA A 9 -0.96 18.63 4.95
C ALA A 9 -1.55 17.95 6.17
N GLU A 10 -2.86 18.05 6.29
CA GLU A 10 -3.70 17.19 7.11
C GLU A 10 -4.45 16.17 6.23
N LEU A 11 -4.23 14.87 6.47
CA LEU A 11 -4.77 13.77 5.66
C LEU A 11 -5.80 12.96 6.45
N ALA A 12 -6.93 12.66 5.82
CA ALA A 12 -7.98 11.86 6.43
C ALA A 12 -7.63 10.36 6.34
N GLY A 13 -7.78 9.64 7.46
CA GLY A 13 -7.49 8.20 7.52
C GLY A 13 -8.55 7.39 8.26
N ASP A 14 -8.77 6.16 7.82
CA ASP A 14 -9.54 5.14 8.53
C ASP A 14 -8.57 4.13 9.14
N LEU A 15 -8.37 4.24 10.46
CA LEU A 15 -7.52 3.37 11.26
C LEU A 15 -8.35 2.26 11.92
N ALA A 16 -7.89 1.02 11.82
CA ALA A 16 -8.42 -0.14 12.52
C ALA A 16 -7.26 -0.96 13.11
N ILE A 17 -7.34 -1.27 14.41
CA ILE A 17 -6.30 -1.99 15.14
C ILE A 17 -6.96 -3.14 15.93
N PRO A 18 -6.61 -4.41 15.70
CA PRO A 18 -7.05 -5.54 16.53
C PRO A 18 -6.32 -5.55 17.88
N ASP A 19 -6.78 -6.36 18.84
CA ASP A 19 -6.28 -6.36 20.24
C ASP A 19 -4.79 -6.75 20.41
N ASP A 20 -4.19 -7.40 19.41
CA ASP A 20 -2.76 -7.75 19.36
C ASP A 20 -2.27 -7.79 17.89
N PRO A 21 -1.94 -6.64 17.28
CA PRO A 21 -1.65 -6.58 15.86
C PRO A 21 -0.27 -7.15 15.54
N ALA A 22 -0.20 -8.11 14.62
CA ALA A 22 1.08 -8.63 14.09
C ALA A 22 1.90 -7.54 13.38
N GLY A 23 1.24 -6.46 12.93
CA GLY A 23 1.85 -5.29 12.31
C GLY A 23 0.78 -4.30 11.86
N MET A 24 1.24 -3.22 11.21
CA MET A 24 0.38 -2.17 10.66
C MET A 24 0.56 -2.06 9.16
N VAL A 25 -0.53 -2.09 8.39
CA VAL A 25 -0.49 -1.93 6.93
C VAL A 25 -1.10 -0.61 6.51
N VAL A 26 -0.31 0.24 5.84
CA VAL A 26 -0.79 1.50 5.25
C VAL A 26 -1.19 1.26 3.80
N PHE A 27 -2.41 1.65 3.45
CA PHE A 27 -2.92 1.55 2.08
C PHE A 27 -2.62 2.81 1.29
N ALA A 28 -1.84 2.65 0.21
CA ALA A 28 -1.68 3.64 -0.86
C ALA A 28 -2.68 3.32 -1.98
N HIS A 29 -3.76 4.10 -2.06
CA HIS A 29 -4.76 3.91 -3.10
C HIS A 29 -4.23 4.32 -4.49
N GLY A 30 -4.87 3.79 -5.53
CA GLY A 30 -4.57 4.18 -6.90
C GLY A 30 -5.08 5.59 -7.24
N SER A 31 -4.67 6.08 -8.40
CA SER A 31 -5.08 7.38 -8.94
C SER A 31 -6.60 7.50 -9.04
N GLY A 32 -7.16 8.60 -8.55
CA GLY A 32 -8.62 8.85 -8.56
C GLY A 32 -9.43 7.96 -7.62
N SER A 33 -8.77 7.20 -6.75
CA SER A 33 -9.39 6.45 -5.65
C SER A 33 -9.21 7.20 -4.33
N SER A 34 -9.86 6.72 -3.27
CA SER A 34 -9.72 7.24 -1.91
C SER A 34 -9.72 6.09 -0.89
N ARG A 35 -9.64 6.43 0.39
CA ARG A 35 -9.87 5.52 1.53
C ARG A 35 -11.24 4.82 1.50
N HIS A 36 -12.18 5.35 0.73
CA HIS A 36 -13.52 4.76 0.55
C HIS A 36 -13.60 3.69 -0.54
N SER A 37 -12.49 3.36 -1.20
CA SER A 37 -12.43 2.30 -2.20
C SER A 37 -13.01 0.98 -1.68
N PRO A 38 -14.10 0.46 -2.28
CA PRO A 38 -14.71 -0.80 -1.83
C PRO A 38 -13.72 -1.96 -1.84
N ARG A 39 -12.84 -2.00 -2.85
CA ARG A 39 -11.79 -3.02 -2.99
C ARG A 39 -10.77 -2.95 -1.85
N ASN A 40 -10.22 -1.75 -1.57
CA ASN A 40 -9.22 -1.63 -0.51
C ASN A 40 -9.84 -1.85 0.87
N ARG A 41 -11.10 -1.46 1.08
CA ARG A 41 -11.84 -1.75 2.32
C ARG A 41 -12.07 -3.24 2.51
N ALA A 42 -12.42 -3.98 1.46
CA ALA A 42 -12.57 -5.43 1.52
C ALA A 42 -11.24 -6.13 1.86
N VAL A 43 -10.13 -5.73 1.21
CA VAL A 43 -8.80 -6.26 1.55
C VAL A 43 -8.44 -5.91 3.00
N ALA A 44 -8.63 -4.66 3.42
CA ALA A 44 -8.33 -4.23 4.79
C ALA A 44 -9.14 -5.00 5.83
N GLN A 45 -10.43 -5.26 5.58
CA GLN A 45 -11.26 -6.09 6.45
C GLN A 45 -10.73 -7.51 6.57
N GLY A 46 -10.28 -8.12 5.47
CA GLY A 46 -9.63 -9.42 5.51
C GLY A 46 -8.29 -9.41 6.27
N LEU A 47 -7.48 -8.36 6.11
CA LEU A 47 -6.26 -8.18 6.90
C LEU A 47 -6.58 -8.03 8.40
N ASN A 48 -7.61 -7.26 8.76
CA ASN A 48 -8.05 -7.12 10.15
C ASN A 48 -8.53 -8.46 10.73
N ALA A 49 -9.27 -9.26 9.96
CA ALA A 49 -9.67 -10.60 10.36
C ALA A 49 -8.47 -11.55 10.56
N ALA A 50 -7.35 -11.29 9.89
CA ALA A 50 -6.08 -11.99 10.04
C ALA A 50 -5.18 -11.42 11.16
N GLY A 51 -5.68 -10.49 11.98
CA GLY A 51 -4.91 -9.92 13.09
C GLY A 51 -3.94 -8.80 12.69
N ILE A 52 -4.07 -8.24 11.49
CA ILE A 52 -3.22 -7.14 11.01
C ILE A 52 -3.98 -5.82 11.13
N GLY A 53 -3.35 -4.83 11.75
CA GLY A 53 -3.92 -3.49 11.80
C GLY A 53 -3.77 -2.77 10.46
N THR A 54 -4.69 -1.86 10.14
CA THR A 54 -4.72 -1.19 8.84
C THR A 54 -5.00 0.30 8.96
N LEU A 55 -4.32 1.10 8.14
CA LEU A 55 -4.61 2.51 7.91
C LEU A 55 -4.93 2.75 6.44
N LEU A 56 -6.18 3.08 6.13
CA LEU A 56 -6.56 3.56 4.80
C LEU A 56 -6.52 5.08 4.80
N LEU A 57 -5.64 5.67 4.00
CA LEU A 57 -5.39 7.12 4.00
C LEU A 57 -5.76 7.73 2.65
N ASP A 58 -6.27 8.95 2.65
CA ASP A 58 -6.27 9.79 1.44
C ASP A 58 -4.91 10.48 1.31
N LEU A 59 -4.18 10.20 0.23
CA LEU A 59 -2.83 10.77 0.01
C LEU A 59 -2.85 12.22 -0.48
N LEU A 60 -4.03 12.71 -0.86
CA LEU A 60 -4.30 14.10 -1.19
C LEU A 60 -5.24 14.67 -0.13
N THR A 61 -5.06 15.94 0.20
CA THR A 61 -6.06 16.70 0.96
C THR A 61 -7.37 16.79 0.19
N GLU A 62 -8.46 17.10 0.90
CA GLU A 62 -9.75 17.33 0.25
C GLU A 62 -9.69 18.47 -0.80
N GLN A 63 -8.90 19.50 -0.55
CA GLN A 63 -8.70 20.61 -1.48
C GLN A 63 -7.88 20.19 -2.71
N GLU A 64 -6.77 19.46 -2.50
CA GLU A 64 -5.98 18.90 -3.59
C GLU A 64 -6.81 17.93 -4.44
N ASP A 65 -7.62 17.06 -3.82
CA ASP A 65 -8.49 16.12 -4.54
C ASP A 65 -9.58 16.85 -5.36
N GLN A 66 -10.16 17.93 -4.83
CA GLN A 66 -11.12 18.76 -5.58
C GLN A 66 -10.52 19.32 -6.87
N VAL A 67 -9.29 19.82 -6.81
CA VAL A 67 -8.57 20.34 -7.99
C VAL A 67 -8.17 19.20 -8.92
N ASP A 68 -7.60 18.13 -8.35
CA ASP A 68 -7.10 16.98 -9.08
C ASP A 68 -8.21 16.21 -9.82
N ARG A 69 -9.45 16.25 -9.35
CA ARG A 69 -10.61 15.71 -10.10
C ARG A 69 -10.79 16.35 -11.47
N VAL A 70 -10.29 17.57 -11.67
CA VAL A 70 -10.34 18.28 -12.96
C VAL A 70 -9.00 18.18 -13.70
N THR A 71 -7.88 18.33 -12.97
CA THR A 71 -6.55 18.45 -13.59
C THR A 71 -5.84 17.12 -13.79
N ALA A 72 -6.16 16.12 -12.96
CA ALA A 72 -5.45 14.85 -12.83
C ALA A 72 -3.93 14.98 -12.60
N ALA A 73 -3.47 16.14 -12.13
CA ALA A 73 -2.04 16.45 -12.03
C ALA A 73 -1.37 15.76 -10.84
N LEU A 74 -2.06 15.67 -9.70
CA LEU A 74 -1.49 15.21 -8.43
C LEU A 74 -1.62 13.69 -8.26
N ARG A 75 -2.68 13.07 -8.80
CA ARG A 75 -2.87 11.61 -8.71
C ARG A 75 -1.79 10.79 -9.42
N PHE A 76 -0.97 11.43 -10.26
CA PHE A 76 0.17 10.80 -10.95
C PHE A 76 1.52 11.37 -10.50
N ASP A 77 1.53 12.30 -9.54
CA ASP A 77 2.73 12.83 -8.93
C ASP A 77 3.28 11.82 -7.91
N ILE A 78 4.05 10.84 -8.40
CA ILE A 78 4.61 9.78 -7.57
C ILE A 78 5.53 10.34 -6.48
N GLU A 79 6.19 11.47 -6.72
CA GLU A 79 7.07 12.11 -5.72
C GLU A 79 6.25 12.63 -4.54
N LEU A 80 5.17 13.38 -4.81
CA LEU A 80 4.23 13.84 -3.79
C LEU A 80 3.64 12.66 -3.00
N LEU A 81 3.09 11.66 -3.70
CA LEU A 81 2.47 10.50 -3.05
C LEU A 81 3.48 9.72 -2.18
N THR A 82 4.73 9.62 -2.65
CA THR A 82 5.83 9.00 -1.88
C THR A 82 6.13 9.79 -0.62
N MET A 83 6.27 11.12 -0.72
CA MET A 83 6.50 12.01 0.42
C MET A 83 5.41 11.86 1.49
N ARG A 84 4.15 11.79 1.08
CA ARG A 84 2.98 11.62 1.96
C ARG A 84 3.02 10.26 2.68
N LEU A 85 3.35 9.19 1.96
CA LEU A 85 3.51 7.85 2.55
C LEU A 85 4.69 7.79 3.52
N VAL A 86 5.81 8.42 3.16
CA VAL A 86 6.99 8.50 4.02
C VAL A 86 6.65 9.19 5.34
N GLY A 87 5.99 10.35 5.29
CA GLY A 87 5.54 11.05 6.50
C GLY A 87 4.54 10.22 7.33
N THR A 88 3.72 9.42 6.67
CA THR A 88 2.79 8.50 7.34
C THR A 88 3.51 7.36 8.07
N VAL A 89 4.52 6.76 7.44
CA VAL A 89 5.36 5.73 8.06
C VAL A 89 6.09 6.31 9.28
N ASP A 90 6.69 7.50 9.13
CA ASP A 90 7.43 8.16 10.20
C ASP A 90 6.49 8.46 11.40
N ALA A 91 5.30 9.01 11.15
CA ALA A 91 4.31 9.30 12.20
C ALA A 91 3.77 8.05 12.90
N LEU A 92 3.57 6.94 12.16
CA LEU A 92 3.14 5.68 12.76
C LEU A 92 4.24 5.06 13.64
N ALA A 93 5.49 5.15 13.21
CA ALA A 93 6.65 4.63 13.94
C ALA A 93 6.87 5.38 15.26
N GLU A 94 6.63 6.69 15.27
CA GLU A 94 6.67 7.53 16.49
C GLU A 94 5.45 7.30 17.40
N GLY A 95 4.36 6.76 16.85
CA GLY A 95 3.09 6.54 17.54
C GLY A 95 2.11 7.69 17.30
N LEU A 96 0.88 7.35 16.92
CA LEU A 96 -0.17 8.35 16.76
C LEU A 96 -0.76 8.74 18.11
N GLU A 97 -1.03 10.03 18.35
CA GLU A 97 -1.73 10.47 19.57
C GLU A 97 -3.07 9.73 19.76
N ALA A 98 -3.79 9.51 18.65
CA ALA A 98 -5.07 8.80 18.64
C ALA A 98 -4.93 7.29 18.83
N ALA A 99 -3.72 6.72 18.68
CA ALA A 99 -3.45 5.30 18.81
C ALA A 99 -1.99 5.04 19.23
N PRO A 100 -1.62 5.29 20.51
CA PRO A 100 -0.23 5.17 20.96
C PRO A 100 0.34 3.75 20.82
N HIS A 101 -0.53 2.74 20.81
CA HIS A 101 -0.17 1.33 20.64
C HIS A 101 0.35 0.99 19.23
N THR A 102 0.30 1.91 18.26
CA THR A 102 0.98 1.71 16.97
C THR A 102 2.50 1.83 17.07
N ALA A 103 3.01 2.49 18.12
CA ALA A 103 4.44 2.69 18.30
C ALA A 103 5.16 1.34 18.44
N GLY A 104 6.20 1.15 17.63
CA GLY A 104 7.01 -0.08 17.62
C GLY A 104 6.47 -1.22 16.77
N LEU A 105 5.25 -1.12 16.21
CA LEU A 105 4.76 -2.11 15.24
C LEU A 105 5.54 -2.01 13.93
N ARG A 106 5.88 -3.16 13.33
CA ARG A 106 6.38 -3.19 11.95
C ARG A 106 5.32 -2.70 10.98
N ILE A 107 5.75 -1.85 10.05
CA ILE A 107 4.87 -1.22 9.08
C ILE A 107 5.02 -1.90 7.72
N GLY A 108 3.91 -2.40 7.17
CA GLY A 108 3.79 -2.82 5.78
C GLY A 108 3.11 -1.77 4.92
N LEU A 109 3.38 -1.78 3.62
CA LEU A 109 2.69 -0.92 2.66
C LEU A 109 1.90 -1.77 1.66
N PHE A 110 0.62 -1.46 1.49
CA PHE A 110 -0.21 -2.03 0.44
C PHE A 110 -0.50 -0.96 -0.61
N GLY A 111 0.11 -1.08 -1.79
CA GLY A 111 -0.10 -0.16 -2.90
C GLY A 111 -0.97 -0.75 -3.99
N ALA A 112 -1.95 0.02 -4.46
CA ALA A 112 -2.81 -0.38 -5.57
C ALA A 112 -2.57 0.52 -6.79
N SER A 113 -2.46 -0.07 -7.99
CA SER A 113 -2.22 0.68 -9.23
C SER A 113 -1.00 1.63 -9.08
N THR A 114 -1.15 2.93 -9.32
CA THR A 114 -0.10 3.95 -9.10
C THR A 114 0.36 4.09 -7.65
N GLY A 115 -0.51 3.77 -6.68
CA GLY A 115 -0.14 3.73 -5.26
C GLY A 115 0.96 2.70 -4.97
N ALA A 116 1.11 1.66 -5.80
CA ALA A 116 2.23 0.72 -5.70
C ALA A 116 3.59 1.36 -5.96
N ALA A 117 3.66 2.29 -6.92
CA ALA A 117 4.90 3.02 -7.20
C ALA A 117 5.33 3.87 -6.00
N ALA A 118 4.39 4.60 -5.41
CA ALA A 118 4.63 5.40 -4.22
C ALA A 118 5.01 4.53 -3.01
N ALA A 119 4.35 3.39 -2.83
CA ALA A 119 4.67 2.44 -1.76
C ALA A 119 6.10 1.88 -1.89
N LEU A 120 6.52 1.49 -3.10
CA LEU A 120 7.88 1.01 -3.36
C LEU A 120 8.92 2.11 -3.14
N ALA A 121 8.65 3.32 -3.63
CA ALA A 121 9.56 4.45 -3.43
C ALA A 121 9.67 4.84 -1.94
N ALA A 122 8.57 4.78 -1.19
CA ALA A 122 8.58 5.01 0.25
C ALA A 122 9.37 3.93 1.00
N ALA A 123 9.20 2.66 0.64
CA ALA A 123 9.95 1.55 1.21
C ALA A 123 11.46 1.63 0.93
N ALA A 124 11.85 2.13 -0.25
CA ALA A 124 13.26 2.41 -0.55
C ALA A 124 13.84 3.56 0.30
N ALA A 125 13.00 4.52 0.70
CA ALA A 125 13.40 5.70 1.47
C ALA A 125 13.35 5.48 2.99
N ARG A 126 12.66 4.45 3.48
CA ARG A 126 12.43 4.21 4.91
C ARG A 126 12.70 2.77 5.32
N PRO A 127 13.82 2.52 6.04
CA PRO A 127 14.13 1.21 6.62
C PRO A 127 13.09 0.67 7.62
N GLY A 128 12.19 1.54 8.12
CA GLY A 128 11.10 1.14 9.03
C GLY A 128 9.96 0.35 8.35
N VAL A 129 9.94 0.28 7.02
CA VAL A 129 9.00 -0.56 6.28
C VAL A 129 9.51 -2.01 6.31
N GLY A 130 8.65 -2.96 6.69
CA GLY A 130 8.98 -4.38 6.78
C GLY A 130 8.64 -5.19 5.53
N ALA A 131 7.60 -4.79 4.78
CA ALA A 131 7.18 -5.48 3.55
C ALA A 131 6.27 -4.58 2.68
N VAL A 132 6.22 -4.88 1.39
CA VAL A 132 5.31 -4.22 0.43
C VAL A 132 4.46 -5.26 -0.30
N VAL A 133 3.18 -4.96 -0.49
CA VAL A 133 2.30 -5.66 -1.43
C VAL A 133 1.84 -4.66 -2.50
N SER A 134 2.00 -5.03 -3.77
CA SER A 134 1.58 -4.26 -4.95
C SER A 134 0.46 -5.00 -5.66
N ARG A 135 -0.78 -4.48 -5.63
CA ARG A 135 -1.93 -5.07 -6.31
C ARG A 135 -2.24 -4.36 -7.62
N GLY A 136 -2.09 -5.07 -8.75
CA GLY A 136 -2.30 -4.53 -10.10
C GLY A 136 -1.48 -3.26 -10.32
N GLY A 137 -0.29 -3.22 -9.70
CA GLY A 137 0.48 -2.00 -9.53
C GLY A 137 1.27 -1.59 -10.77
N ARG A 138 1.75 -0.35 -10.75
CA ARG A 138 2.69 0.20 -11.73
C ARG A 138 4.09 0.39 -11.11
N PRO A 139 4.78 -0.69 -10.70
CA PRO A 139 6.08 -0.60 -10.03
C PRO A 139 7.15 0.07 -10.90
N ASP A 140 6.98 0.04 -12.22
CA ASP A 140 7.82 0.75 -13.19
C ASP A 140 7.88 2.27 -12.93
N LEU A 141 6.80 2.85 -12.39
CA LEU A 141 6.74 4.28 -12.07
C LEU A 141 7.53 4.66 -10.81
N ALA A 142 8.00 3.70 -10.01
CA ALA A 142 8.92 3.97 -8.91
C ALA A 142 10.31 4.38 -9.41
N GLY A 143 10.59 4.18 -10.71
CA GLY A 143 11.77 4.72 -11.40
C GLY A 143 13.09 4.37 -10.68
N PRO A 144 13.96 5.36 -10.40
CA PRO A 144 15.26 5.13 -9.76
C PRO A 144 15.19 4.54 -8.34
N SER A 145 14.03 4.58 -7.69
CA SER A 145 13.83 4.04 -6.35
C SER A 145 13.63 2.52 -6.37
N LEU A 146 13.12 1.96 -7.47
CA LEU A 146 12.83 0.53 -7.58
C LEU A 146 14.04 -0.38 -7.24
N PRO A 147 15.24 -0.19 -7.84
CA PRO A 147 16.42 -1.01 -7.49
C PRO A 147 17.00 -0.73 -6.09
N ARG A 148 16.46 0.25 -5.36
CA ARG A 148 16.86 0.58 -3.99
C ARG A 148 15.95 -0.05 -2.94
N VAL A 149 14.86 -0.69 -3.35
CA VAL A 149 13.98 -1.42 -2.43
C VAL A 149 14.73 -2.62 -1.87
N ARG A 150 14.78 -2.73 -0.54
CA ARG A 150 15.48 -3.80 0.20
C ARG A 150 14.56 -4.70 1.00
N VAL A 151 13.27 -4.35 1.07
CA VAL A 151 12.27 -5.10 1.82
C VAL A 151 11.62 -6.14 0.90
N PRO A 152 11.08 -7.24 1.45
CA PRO A 152 10.28 -8.20 0.69
C PRO A 152 9.10 -7.52 -0.02
N VAL A 153 8.96 -7.77 -1.32
CA VAL A 153 7.87 -7.27 -2.16
C VAL A 153 7.05 -8.41 -2.75
N LEU A 154 5.73 -8.39 -2.55
CA LEU A 154 4.80 -9.23 -3.29
C LEU A 154 4.11 -8.40 -4.39
N LEU A 155 4.28 -8.83 -5.64
CA LEU A 155 3.58 -8.27 -6.80
C LEU A 155 2.38 -9.18 -7.10
N ILE A 156 1.15 -8.68 -6.96
CA ILE A 156 -0.07 -9.43 -7.29
C ILE A 156 -0.68 -8.83 -8.55
N VAL A 157 -0.82 -9.62 -9.62
CA VAL A 157 -1.27 -9.15 -10.93
C VAL A 157 -2.41 -10.03 -11.47
N GLY A 158 -3.38 -9.42 -12.14
CA GLY A 158 -4.42 -10.15 -12.84
C GLY A 158 -3.89 -10.77 -14.13
N GLY A 159 -4.10 -12.07 -14.34
CA GLY A 159 -3.62 -12.79 -15.52
C GLY A 159 -4.26 -12.34 -16.84
N ALA A 160 -5.40 -11.65 -16.78
CA ALA A 160 -6.06 -11.04 -17.94
C ALA A 160 -5.65 -9.55 -18.14
N ASP A 161 -4.62 -9.07 -17.45
CA ASP A 161 -4.01 -7.74 -17.64
C ASP A 161 -2.56 -7.89 -18.15
N PRO A 162 -2.37 -8.23 -19.44
CA PRO A 162 -1.06 -8.61 -19.98
C PRO A 162 -0.04 -7.45 -19.97
N GLU A 163 -0.51 -6.20 -20.04
CA GLU A 163 0.38 -5.04 -19.98
C GLU A 163 0.96 -4.89 -18.57
N VAL A 164 0.10 -4.89 -17.55
CA VAL A 164 0.55 -4.77 -16.15
C VAL A 164 1.36 -5.99 -15.75
N LEU A 165 1.01 -7.19 -16.21
CA LEU A 165 1.81 -8.40 -15.99
C LEU A 165 3.23 -8.24 -16.49
N ARG A 166 3.40 -7.85 -17.76
CA ARG A 166 4.73 -7.61 -18.35
C ARG A 166 5.53 -6.56 -17.58
N LEU A 167 4.89 -5.49 -17.10
CA LEU A 167 5.55 -4.44 -16.32
C LEU A 167 6.00 -4.95 -14.94
N ASN A 168 5.21 -5.79 -14.28
CA ASN A 168 5.55 -6.37 -12.99
C ASN A 168 6.64 -7.45 -13.12
N GLU A 169 6.61 -8.29 -14.15
CA GLU A 169 7.71 -9.23 -14.48
C GLU A 169 9.04 -8.50 -14.73
N GLN A 170 8.99 -7.31 -15.33
CA GLN A 170 10.18 -6.48 -15.51
C GLN A 170 10.67 -5.88 -14.19
N ALA A 171 9.75 -5.39 -13.36
CA ALA A 171 10.07 -4.82 -12.06
C ALA A 171 10.64 -5.86 -11.09
N GLU A 172 10.10 -7.07 -11.06
CA GLU A 172 10.57 -8.20 -10.24
C GLU A 172 12.08 -8.43 -10.41
N ARG A 173 12.59 -8.36 -11.64
CA ARG A 173 14.02 -8.54 -11.95
C ARG A 173 14.94 -7.45 -11.38
N HIS A 174 14.39 -6.31 -11.00
CA HIS A 174 15.13 -5.19 -10.42
C HIS A 174 15.01 -5.14 -8.88
N LEU A 175 14.11 -5.94 -8.31
CA LEU A 175 13.90 -6.03 -6.86
C LEU A 175 14.79 -7.12 -6.28
N GLU A 176 15.32 -6.88 -5.08
CA GLU A 176 16.24 -7.82 -4.43
C GLU A 176 15.53 -9.07 -3.88
N ALA A 177 14.34 -8.88 -3.31
CA ALA A 177 13.51 -9.95 -2.77
C ALA A 177 12.07 -9.70 -3.20
N ALA A 178 11.66 -10.28 -4.32
CA ALA A 178 10.32 -10.16 -4.86
C ALA A 178 9.71 -11.51 -5.24
N GLU A 179 8.39 -11.60 -5.10
CA GLU A 179 7.57 -12.70 -5.60
C GLU A 179 6.45 -12.14 -6.46
N LEU A 180 6.24 -12.73 -7.64
CA LEU A 180 5.12 -12.41 -8.53
C LEU A 180 4.01 -13.48 -8.39
N HIS A 181 2.84 -13.06 -7.93
CA HIS A 181 1.62 -13.86 -7.87
C HIS A 181 0.64 -13.42 -8.96
N VAL A 182 0.25 -14.37 -9.83
CA VAL A 182 -0.70 -14.11 -10.93
C VAL A 182 -2.06 -14.72 -10.60
N VAL A 183 -3.08 -13.87 -10.46
CA VAL A 183 -4.47 -14.30 -10.25
C VAL A 183 -5.08 -14.66 -11.60
N SER A 184 -5.33 -15.94 -11.83
CA SER A 184 -5.76 -16.44 -13.14
C SER A 184 -7.12 -15.86 -13.54
N GLY A 185 -7.22 -15.37 -14.78
CA GLY A 185 -8.46 -14.80 -15.33
C GLY A 185 -8.87 -13.43 -14.78
N ALA A 186 -8.20 -12.92 -13.74
CA ALA A 186 -8.53 -11.62 -13.17
C ALA A 186 -8.06 -10.46 -14.06
N THR A 187 -8.89 -9.42 -14.18
CA THR A 187 -8.56 -8.17 -14.87
C THR A 187 -7.93 -7.16 -13.91
N HIS A 188 -7.64 -5.95 -14.40
CA HIS A 188 -6.92 -4.89 -13.66
C HIS A 188 -7.46 -4.61 -12.24
N LEU A 189 -8.78 -4.70 -12.06
CA LEU A 189 -9.45 -4.37 -10.80
C LEU A 189 -9.81 -5.58 -9.94
N PHE A 190 -9.55 -6.80 -10.40
CA PHE A 190 -9.87 -8.05 -9.69
C PHE A 190 -11.35 -8.15 -9.31
N GLU A 191 -12.25 -7.83 -10.25
CA GLU A 191 -13.71 -7.84 -10.02
C GLU A 191 -14.34 -9.21 -10.27
N GLU A 192 -13.58 -10.14 -10.84
CA GLU A 192 -13.99 -11.51 -11.08
C GLU A 192 -14.22 -12.25 -9.75
N PRO A 193 -15.20 -13.17 -9.67
CA PRO A 193 -15.49 -13.90 -8.45
C PRO A 193 -14.26 -14.61 -7.88
N GLY A 194 -13.94 -14.37 -6.61
CA GLY A 194 -12.80 -14.98 -5.92
C GLY A 194 -11.47 -14.24 -6.10
N ALA A 195 -11.36 -13.32 -7.05
CA ALA A 195 -10.09 -12.67 -7.37
C ALA A 195 -9.60 -11.77 -6.24
N LEU A 196 -10.49 -10.97 -5.64
CA LEU A 196 -10.12 -10.08 -4.54
C LEU A 196 -9.91 -10.86 -3.22
N GLU A 197 -10.63 -11.96 -3.02
CA GLU A 197 -10.41 -12.88 -1.91
C GLU A 197 -9.02 -13.53 -1.99
N GLU A 198 -8.59 -13.92 -3.19
CA GLU A 198 -7.24 -14.43 -3.43
C GLU A 198 -6.18 -13.36 -3.17
N VAL A 199 -6.35 -12.13 -3.70
CA VAL A 199 -5.49 -10.98 -3.37
C VAL A 199 -5.37 -10.78 -1.86
N THR A 200 -6.49 -10.85 -1.15
CA THR A 200 -6.55 -10.62 0.30
C THR A 200 -5.81 -11.71 1.06
N THR A 201 -6.00 -12.98 0.67
CA THR A 201 -5.31 -14.12 1.27
C THR A 201 -3.80 -14.02 1.09
N GLN A 202 -3.35 -13.76 -0.14
CA GLN A 202 -1.92 -13.61 -0.46
C GLN A 202 -1.29 -12.43 0.27
N ALA A 203 -2.01 -11.30 0.38
CA ALA A 203 -1.53 -10.14 1.13
C ALA A 203 -1.43 -10.43 2.64
N ALA A 204 -2.42 -11.10 3.23
CA ALA A 204 -2.41 -11.48 4.63
C ALA A 204 -1.24 -12.41 4.96
N ASP A 205 -1.05 -13.46 4.15
CA ASP A 205 0.05 -14.42 4.31
C ASP A 205 1.41 -13.73 4.19
N TRP A 206 1.56 -12.80 3.24
CA TRP A 206 2.78 -12.02 3.07
C TRP A 206 3.09 -11.16 4.28
N PHE A 207 2.13 -10.37 4.74
CA PHE A 207 2.34 -9.50 5.88
C PHE A 207 2.55 -10.26 7.18
N ASN A 208 1.82 -11.35 7.42
CA ASN A 208 2.07 -12.20 8.59
C ASN A 208 3.48 -12.80 8.57
N ARG A 209 4.00 -13.20 7.40
CA ARG A 209 5.36 -13.74 7.29
C ARG A 209 6.45 -12.70 7.58
N HIS A 210 6.23 -11.43 7.24
CA HIS A 210 7.29 -10.42 7.22
C HIS A 210 7.15 -9.32 8.28
N LEU A 211 5.94 -9.06 8.77
CA LEU A 211 5.69 -8.08 9.83
C LEU A 211 5.70 -8.71 11.22
N ASP A 212 5.46 -10.02 11.32
CA ASP A 212 5.48 -10.70 12.61
C ASP A 212 6.86 -10.55 13.28
N HIS A 213 6.82 -10.04 14.51
CA HIS A 213 7.93 -10.06 15.41
C HIS A 213 7.92 -11.42 16.07
N GLY A 214 8.48 -12.42 15.38
CA GLY A 214 8.64 -13.75 15.96
C GLY A 214 9.07 -13.62 17.42
N THR A 215 8.19 -14.09 18.32
CA THR A 215 8.39 -14.08 19.77
C THR A 215 9.67 -14.78 20.18
#